data_AF-A0A7C5Y5A3-F1
#
_entry.id   AF-A0A7C5Y5A3-F1
#
_cell.length_a   1.000
_cell.length_b   1.000
_cell.length_c   1.000
_cell.angle_alpha   90.00
_cell.angle_beta   90.00
_cell.angle_gamma   90.00
#
_symmetry.space_group_name_H-M   'P 1'
#
loop_
_entity.id
_entity.type
_entity.pdbx_description
1 polymer ?
#
loop_
_entity_poly.entity_id
_entity_poly.type
_entity_poly.pdbx_seq_one_letter_code
_entity_poly.pdbx_strand_id
1 'polypeptide(L)' 'MGRGREPLVTCDACGRTVPRDKAVEYVKSSIVDIDQKDVVIDLTKRKVYYCISCAKHRKIFEKKKRMFRKE' A
#
# COMPACT_ATOMS: atom_id res chain seq x y z
N MET A 1 -23.73 -5.22 12.92
CA MET A 1 -23.64 -5.62 11.49
C MET A 1 -22.67 -6.77 11.37
N GLY A 2 -23.19 -7.99 11.25
CA GLY A 2 -22.39 -9.21 11.16
C GLY A 2 -21.59 -9.26 9.88
N ARG A 3 -20.29 -8.95 9.98
CA ARG A 3 -19.34 -9.26 8.92
C ARG A 3 -18.85 -10.68 9.19
N GLY A 4 -19.13 -11.61 8.29
CA GLY A 4 -18.69 -13.01 8.38
C GLY A 4 -17.17 -13.15 8.27
N ARG A 5 -16.68 -14.24 7.65
CA ARG A 5 -15.24 -14.38 7.34
C ARG A 5 -14.82 -13.30 6.34
N GLU A 6 -14.06 -12.34 6.83
CA GLU A 6 -13.49 -11.27 6.02
C GLU A 6 -12.38 -11.81 5.11
N PRO A 7 -12.22 -11.27 3.89
CA PRO A 7 -11.16 -11.70 3.00
C PRO A 7 -9.79 -11.43 3.64
N LEU A 8 -8.93 -12.44 3.59
CA LEU A 8 -7.54 -12.34 4.04
C LEU A 8 -6.70 -11.71 2.93
N VAL A 9 -5.83 -10.78 3.29
CA VAL A 9 -4.85 -10.14 2.41
C VAL A 9 -3.45 -10.40 2.92
N THR A 10 -2.50 -10.50 2.01
CA THR A 10 -1.10 -10.76 2.34
C THR A 10 -0.34 -9.44 2.52
N CYS A 11 0.41 -9.32 3.62
CA CYS A 11 1.27 -8.18 3.85
C CYS A 11 2.46 -8.17 2.86
N ASP A 12 2.62 -7.10 2.09
CA ASP A 12 3.73 -6.91 1.13
C ASP A 12 5.11 -6.87 1.82
N ALA A 13 5.17 -6.51 3.11
CA ALA A 13 6.43 -6.40 3.85
C ALA A 13 6.93 -7.72 4.47
N CYS A 14 6.03 -8.51 5.07
CA CYS A 14 6.39 -9.66 5.89
C CYS A 14 5.70 -10.96 5.49
N GLY A 15 4.85 -10.94 4.45
CA GLY A 15 4.14 -12.12 3.95
C GLY A 15 3.02 -12.66 4.84
N ARG A 16 2.77 -12.07 6.03
CA ARG A 16 1.70 -12.53 6.92
C ARG A 16 0.32 -12.25 6.31
N THR A 17 -0.58 -13.23 6.38
CA THR A 17 -2.00 -13.08 6.07
C THR A 17 -2.71 -12.35 7.20
N VAL A 18 -3.36 -11.24 6.87
CA VAL A 18 -4.15 -10.42 7.80
C VAL A 18 -5.55 -10.20 7.23
N PRO A 19 -6.61 -10.13 8.06
CA PRO A 19 -7.93 -9.78 7.56
C PRO A 19 -7.90 -8.36 6.98
N ARG A 20 -8.59 -8.18 5.84
CA ARG A 20 -8.56 -6.93 5.06
C ARG A 20 -8.95 -5.70 5.89
N ASP A 21 -9.90 -5.83 6.81
CA ASP A 21 -10.36 -4.75 7.68
C ASP A 21 -9.25 -4.24 8.62
N LYS A 22 -8.38 -5.14 9.09
CA LYS A 22 -7.23 -4.79 9.95
C LYS A 22 -5.98 -4.39 9.16
N ALA A 23 -6.00 -4.54 7.84
CA ALA A 23 -4.85 -4.27 6.99
C ALA A 23 -4.79 -2.78 6.62
N VAL A 24 -3.58 -2.22 6.61
CA VAL A 24 -3.37 -0.84 6.18
C VAL A 24 -3.16 -0.83 4.67
N GLU A 25 -4.13 -0.28 3.94
CA GLU A 25 -3.98 -0.03 2.51
C GLU A 25 -3.04 1.15 2.25
N TYR A 26 -2.15 0.98 1.27
CA TYR A 26 -1.25 2.02 0.80
C TYR A 26 -1.11 1.93 -0.72
N VAL A 27 -1.13 3.08 -1.39
CA VAL A 27 -0.89 3.15 -2.83
C VAL A 27 0.59 3.44 -3.05
N LYS A 28 1.31 2.49 -3.62
CA LYS A 28 2.71 2.67 -4.00
C LYS A 28 2.76 3.10 -5.46
N SER A 29 3.25 4.31 -5.72
CA SER A 29 3.63 4.75 -7.06
C SER A 29 5.06 4.29 -7.34
N SER A 30 5.25 3.53 -8.39
CA SER A 30 6.58 3.20 -8.90
C SER A 30 6.84 4.14 -10.08
N ILE A 31 7.97 4.84 -10.07
CA ILE A 31 8.44 5.57 -11.24
C ILE A 31 9.55 4.70 -11.79
N VAL A 32 9.33 4.11 -12.96
CA VAL A 32 10.36 3.36 -13.68
C VAL A 32 10.86 4.30 -14.75
N ASP A 33 12.10 4.77 -14.59
CA ASP A 33 12.78 5.55 -15.61
C ASP A 33 13.43 4.55 -16.58
N ILE A 34 12.87 4.43 -17.78
CA ILE A 34 13.40 3.56 -18.83
C ILE A 34 14.16 4.50 -19.76
N ASP A 35 15.46 4.64 -19.50
CA ASP A 35 16.40 5.50 -20.23
C ASP A 35 16.68 4.96 -21.66
N GLN A 36 15.62 4.79 -22.46
CA GLN A 36 15.73 4.42 -23.87
C GLN A 36 14.65 5.15 -24.69
N LYS A 37 14.97 6.41 -25.03
CA LYS A 37 14.47 7.23 -26.16
C LYS A 37 12.96 7.49 -26.38
N ASP A 38 12.04 6.80 -25.71
CA ASP A 38 10.59 7.05 -25.81
C ASP A 38 9.95 6.80 -24.42
N VAL A 39 10.08 7.77 -23.51
CA VAL A 39 9.75 7.58 -22.09
C VAL A 39 8.24 7.68 -21.85
N VAL A 40 7.55 6.54 -21.92
CA VAL A 40 6.24 6.37 -21.30
C VAL A 40 6.46 6.27 -19.79
N ILE A 41 6.16 7.36 -19.07
CA ILE A 41 6.16 7.37 -17.61
C ILE A 41 4.95 6.55 -17.14
N ASP A 42 5.09 5.23 -17.03
CA ASP A 42 4.03 4.40 -16.46
C ASP A 42 3.98 4.63 -14.95
N LEU A 43 3.12 5.55 -14.54
CA LEU A 43 2.77 5.81 -13.14
C LEU A 43 1.89 4.66 -12.63
N THR A 44 2.42 3.43 -12.57
CA THR A 44 1.65 2.30 -12.04
C THR A 44 1.40 2.53 -10.55
N LYS A 45 0.16 2.90 -10.22
CA LYS A 45 -0.33 2.98 -8.83
C LYS A 45 -0.76 1.58 -8.39
N ARG A 46 0.11 0.87 -7.67
CA ARG A 46 -0.23 -0.43 -7.10
C ARG A 46 -0.80 -0.29 -5.68
N LYS A 47 -1.98 -0.87 -5.44
CA LYS A 47 -2.56 -0.99 -4.09
C LYS A 47 -1.87 -2.14 -3.36
N VAL A 48 -1.21 -1.83 -2.26
CA VAL A 48 -0.54 -2.81 -1.39
C VAL A 48 -1.14 -2.79 0.00
N TYR A 49 -1.13 -3.96 0.66
CA TYR A 49 -1.64 -4.12 2.01
C TYR A 49 -0.49 -4.39 2.97
N TYR A 50 -0.56 -3.78 4.15
CA TYR A 50 0.41 -4.00 5.23
C TYR A 50 -0.28 -4.42 6.52
N CYS A 51 0.37 -5.29 7.29
CA CYS A 51 -0.04 -5.54 8.66
C CYS A 51 0.26 -4.31 9.55
N ILE A 52 -0.43 -4.20 10.69
CA ILE A 52 -0.32 -3.04 11.58
C ILE A 52 1.12 -2.77 12.04
N SER A 53 1.89 -3.83 12.31
CA SER A 53 3.28 -3.73 12.77
C SER A 53 4.20 -3.18 11.68
N CYS A 54 4.11 -3.72 10.46
CA CYS A 54 4.91 -3.24 9.32
C CYS A 54 4.51 -1.82 8.91
N ALA A 55 3.22 -1.48 9.00
CA ALA A 55 2.74 -0.14 8.72
C ALA A 55 3.30 0.90 9.71
N LYS A 56 3.40 0.57 11.00
CA LYS A 56 4.05 1.42 12.02
C LYS A 56 5.55 1.54 11.76
N HIS A 57 6.25 0.42 11.57
CA HIS A 57 7.69 0.41 11.34
C HIS A 57 8.10 1.23 10.10
N ARG A 58 7.31 1.14 9.02
CA ARG A 58 7.53 1.88 7.77
C ARG A 58 6.93 3.29 7.74
N LYS A 59 6.39 3.77 8.87
CA LYS A 59 5.77 5.11 9.01
C LYS A 59 4.68 5.40 7.97
N ILE A 60 3.91 4.37 7.60
CA ILE A 60 2.89 4.48 6.54
C ILE A 60 1.74 5.39 6.96
N PHE A 61 1.39 5.40 8.25
CA PHE A 61 0.39 6.31 8.81
C PHE A 61 0.78 7.78 8.63
N GLU A 62 2.04 8.12 8.90
CA GLU A 62 2.56 9.48 8.71
C GLU A 62 2.55 9.88 7.22
N LYS A 63 2.95 8.96 6.33
CA LYS A 63 2.89 9.17 4.88
C LYS A 63 1.45 9.41 4.41
N LYS A 64 0.49 8.62 4.89
CA LYS A 64 -0.94 8.82 4.60
C LYS A 64 -1.45 10.17 5.10
N LYS A 65 -1.07 10.58 6.32
CA LYS A 65 -1.42 11.91 6.86
C LYS A 65 -0.86 13.05 6.01
N ARG A 66 0.37 12.92 5.51
CA ARG A 66 0.98 13.90 4.61
C ARG A 66 0.30 13.94 3.24
N MET A 67 -0.14 12.79 2.72
CA MET A 67 -0.91 12.72 1.47
C MET A 67 -2.27 13.40 1.62
N PHE A 68 -3.01 13.09 2.69
CA PHE A 68 -4.32 13.70 2.95
C PHE A 68 -4.25 15.22 3.16
N ARG A 69 -3.14 15.74 3.70
CA ARG A 69 -2.95 17.20 3.88
C ARG A 69 -2.60 17.94 2.57
N LYS A 70 -2.14 17.22 1.54
CA LYS A 70 -1.80 17.81 0.24
C LYS A 70 -3.01 17.87 -0.71
N GLU A 71 -4.13 17.27 -0.31
CA GLU A 71 -5.41 17.26 -1.01
C GLU A 71 -6.32 18.32 -0.39
#